data_AF-A0A2S6AJ10-F1
#
_entry.id   AF-A0A2S6AJ10-F1
#
_cell.length_a   1.000
_cell.length_b   1.000
_cell.length_c   1.000
_cell.angle_alpha   90.00
_cell.angle_beta   90.00
_cell.angle_gamma   90.00
#
_symmetry.space_group_name_H-M   'P 1'
#
loop_
_entity.id
_entity.type
_entity.pdbx_description
1 polymer ?
#
loop_
_entity_poly.entity_id
_entity_poly.type
_entity_poly.pdbx_seq_one_letter_code
_entity_poly.pdbx_strand_id
1 'polypeptide(L)'
;MTWDELGTLPDEIAERIELWNGRVVWTPHCPLEHHEFTNLIWNGLRACAKAALKADPEQCLRVSTETNVFFGRTGMSDFVTPDFMVYRCLSEPYQYVRSDRVVLVGEVLSPSNSDADMEAKKARYARAGIPWYWEVTLATHRSEIAHIHAYTLIPEVKPPDPGITVLHRANYVLAGAWSPTDAGAVTINHPFPISIPWSELEF
;
A
#
# COMPACT_ATOMS: atom_id res chain seq x y z
N MET A 1 5.32 -3.39 -22.91
CA MET A 1 6.55 -3.89 -22.26
C MET A 1 6.19 -5.14 -21.47
N THR A 2 6.92 -6.24 -21.70
CA THR A 2 6.82 -7.47 -20.92
C THR A 2 7.73 -7.41 -19.68
N TRP A 3 7.58 -8.37 -18.77
CA TRP A 3 8.48 -8.50 -17.62
C TRP A 3 9.91 -8.81 -18.05
N ASP A 4 10.07 -9.68 -19.05
CA ASP A 4 11.39 -10.05 -19.56
C ASP A 4 12.07 -8.85 -20.24
N GLU A 5 11.32 -8.05 -21.00
CA GLU A 5 11.82 -6.80 -21.58
C GLU A 5 12.26 -5.80 -20.50
N LEU A 6 11.46 -5.64 -19.43
CA LEU A 6 11.82 -4.79 -18.29
C LEU A 6 13.14 -5.25 -17.65
N GLY A 7 13.32 -6.57 -17.48
CA GLY A 7 14.54 -7.15 -16.92
C GLY A 7 15.80 -7.03 -17.80
N THR A 8 15.67 -6.53 -19.03
CA THR A 8 16.84 -6.19 -19.87
C THR A 8 17.32 -4.75 -19.70
N LEU A 9 16.56 -3.91 -18.99
CA LEU A 9 16.95 -2.53 -18.71
C LEU A 9 17.99 -2.48 -17.58
N PRO A 10 18.82 -1.43 -17.53
CA PRO A 10 19.63 -1.14 -16.34
C PRO A 10 18.76 -1.07 -15.08
N ASP A 11 19.25 -1.60 -13.97
CA ASP A 11 18.50 -1.68 -12.69
C ASP A 11 17.97 -0.30 -12.27
N GLU A 12 18.79 0.75 -12.40
CA GLU A 12 18.42 2.15 -12.11
C GLU A 12 17.22 2.70 -12.91
N ILE A 13 16.93 2.08 -14.07
CA ILE A 13 15.77 2.39 -14.91
C ILE A 13 14.62 1.46 -14.56
N ALA A 14 14.88 0.17 -14.40
CA ALA A 14 13.86 -0.84 -14.12
C ALA A 14 13.16 -0.60 -12.77
N GLU A 15 13.92 -0.18 -11.74
CA GLU A 15 13.39 0.17 -10.42
C GLU A 15 12.43 1.38 -10.44
N ARG A 16 12.47 2.17 -11.51
CA ARG A 16 11.63 3.36 -11.71
C ARG A 16 10.43 3.12 -12.60
N ILE A 17 10.15 1.87 -12.91
CA ILE A 17 9.06 1.46 -13.80
C ILE A 17 8.10 0.54 -13.06
N GLU A 18 6.83 0.94 -13.05
CA GLU A 18 5.71 0.03 -12.84
C GLU A 18 5.14 -0.42 -14.19
N LEU A 19 4.66 -1.67 -14.26
CA LEU A 19 3.94 -2.16 -15.45
C LEU A 19 2.46 -2.30 -15.15
N TRP A 20 1.64 -1.47 -15.79
CA TRP A 20 0.19 -1.50 -15.64
C TRP A 20 -0.44 -2.22 -16.83
N ASN A 21 -0.59 -3.55 -16.73
CA ASN A 21 -0.96 -4.41 -17.87
C ASN A 21 -0.04 -4.20 -19.09
N GLY A 22 1.27 -4.16 -18.86
CA GLY A 22 2.31 -3.98 -19.87
C GLY A 22 2.51 -2.54 -20.34
N ARG A 23 1.71 -1.59 -19.84
CA ARG A 23 1.96 -0.16 -20.00
C ARG A 23 3.02 0.29 -19.00
N VAL A 24 4.05 0.97 -19.49
CA VAL A 24 5.10 1.56 -18.65
C VAL A 24 4.54 2.78 -17.94
N VAL A 25 4.68 2.80 -16.61
CA VAL A 25 4.39 3.94 -15.75
C VAL A 25 5.67 4.29 -14.99
N TRP A 26 6.06 5.55 -15.05
CA TRP A 26 7.29 6.02 -14.43
C TRP A 26 7.03 6.45 -12.99
N THR A 27 7.84 5.95 -12.05
CA THR A 27 7.79 6.40 -10.66
C THR A 27 8.85 7.51 -10.46
N PRO A 28 8.43 8.70 -9.99
CA PRO A 28 9.36 9.79 -9.70
C PRO A 28 10.25 9.42 -8.52
N HIS A 29 11.39 10.11 -8.39
CA HIS A 29 12.19 10.01 -7.17
C HIS A 29 11.41 10.60 -6.01
N CYS A 30 11.28 9.83 -4.94
CA CYS A 30 10.69 10.30 -3.70
C CYS A 30 11.73 11.10 -2.88
N PRO A 31 11.30 12.16 -2.17
CA PRO A 31 12.17 12.92 -1.27
C PRO A 31 12.62 12.06 -0.06
N LEU A 32 13.66 12.49 0.65
CA LEU A 32 14.21 11.74 1.79
C LEU A 32 13.15 11.47 2.87
N GLU A 33 12.30 12.46 3.15
CA GLU A 33 11.22 12.39 4.12
C GLU A 33 10.22 11.28 3.78
N HIS A 34 9.98 11.02 2.49
CA HIS A 34 9.12 9.92 2.07
C HIS A 34 9.68 8.57 2.52
N HIS A 35 10.97 8.34 2.32
CA HIS A 35 11.62 7.10 2.77
C HIS A 35 11.64 7.00 4.29
N GLU A 36 11.90 8.11 4.99
CA GLU A 36 11.92 8.14 6.46
C GLU A 36 10.56 7.73 7.04
N PHE A 37 9.47 8.39 6.62
CA PHE A 37 8.13 8.07 7.13
C PHE A 37 7.63 6.70 6.67
N THR A 38 8.04 6.23 5.49
CA THR A 38 7.81 4.84 5.06
C THR A 38 8.46 3.85 6.04
N ASN A 39 9.70 4.11 6.47
CA ASN A 39 10.43 3.26 7.41
C ASN A 39 9.81 3.27 8.82
N LEU A 40 9.35 4.43 9.30
CA LEU A 40 8.66 4.55 10.59
C LEU A 40 7.36 3.74 10.60
N ILE A 41 6.53 3.88 9.56
CA ILE A 41 5.30 3.10 9.40
C ILE A 41 5.59 1.61 9.28
N TRP A 42 6.58 1.22 8.48
CA TRP A 42 7.02 -0.16 8.36
C TRP A 42 7.43 -0.75 9.71
N ASN A 43 8.21 -0.01 10.52
CA ASN A 43 8.63 -0.42 11.85
C ASN A 43 7.45 -0.67 12.78
N GLY A 44 6.51 0.28 12.86
CA GLY A 44 5.31 0.16 13.70
C GLY A 44 4.41 -1.01 13.28
N LEU A 45 4.16 -1.16 11.98
CA LEU A 45 3.40 -2.29 11.43
C LEU A 45 4.10 -3.63 11.71
N ARG A 46 5.43 -3.68 11.58
CA ARG A 46 6.21 -4.89 11.85
C ARG A 46 6.17 -5.29 13.32
N ALA A 47 6.20 -4.32 14.24
CA ALA A 47 6.02 -4.59 15.67
C ALA A 47 4.64 -5.19 15.95
N CYS A 48 3.58 -4.60 15.40
CA CYS A 48 2.21 -5.10 15.52
C CYS A 48 2.05 -6.50 14.91
N ALA A 49 2.59 -6.74 13.71
CA ALA A 49 2.53 -8.04 13.05
C ALA A 49 3.23 -9.15 13.85
N LYS A 50 4.37 -8.84 14.47
CA LYS A 50 5.05 -9.78 15.39
C LYS A 50 4.23 -10.09 16.64
N ALA A 51 3.56 -9.08 17.20
CA ALA A 51 2.69 -9.26 18.34
C ALA A 51 1.47 -10.13 17.98
N ALA A 52 0.86 -9.90 16.82
CA ALA A 52 -0.23 -10.71 16.28
C ALA A 52 0.19 -12.18 16.09
N LEU A 53 1.35 -12.43 15.48
CA LEU A 53 1.89 -13.79 15.31
C LEU A 53 2.13 -14.50 16.66
N LYS A 54 2.57 -13.76 17.69
CA LYS A 54 2.76 -14.33 19.03
C LYS A 54 1.42 -14.70 19.68
N ALA A 55 0.37 -13.93 19.43
CA ALA A 55 -0.96 -14.18 19.95
C ALA A 55 -1.67 -15.32 19.21
N ASP A 56 -1.47 -15.41 17.89
CA ASP A 56 -2.04 -16.42 17.01
C ASP A 56 -0.99 -16.89 15.97
N PRO A 57 -0.33 -18.05 16.20
CA PRO A 57 0.66 -18.59 15.28
C PRO A 57 0.15 -18.88 13.85
N GLU A 58 -1.17 -19.04 13.67
CA GLU A 58 -1.78 -19.26 12.36
C GLU A 58 -1.83 -17.95 11.53
N GLN A 59 -1.75 -16.78 12.18
CA GLN A 59 -1.68 -15.46 11.53
C GLN A 59 -0.23 -15.08 11.18
N CYS A 60 0.37 -15.84 10.27
CA CYS A 60 1.70 -15.50 9.77
C CYS A 60 1.65 -14.31 8.81
N LEU A 61 1.98 -13.13 9.32
CA LEU A 61 2.07 -11.87 8.59
C LEU A 61 3.52 -11.38 8.48
N ARG A 62 3.83 -10.75 7.34
CA ARG A 62 5.10 -10.07 7.06
C ARG A 62 4.82 -8.66 6.56
N VAL A 63 5.78 -7.78 6.80
CA VAL A 63 5.72 -6.37 6.39
C VAL A 63 6.93 -6.08 5.52
N SER A 64 6.72 -5.46 4.35
CA SER A 64 7.80 -5.07 3.43
C SER A 64 7.58 -3.64 2.93
N THR A 65 8.65 -3.03 2.43
CA THR A 65 8.66 -1.77 1.69
C THR A 65 9.14 -2.01 0.26
N GLU A 66 8.84 -1.09 -0.65
CA GLU A 66 9.43 -1.03 -2.01
C GLU A 66 9.47 -2.37 -2.76
N THR A 67 8.43 -3.19 -2.59
CA THR A 67 8.36 -4.53 -3.19
C THR A 67 7.14 -4.64 -4.08
N ASN A 68 7.35 -5.11 -5.31
CA ASN A 68 6.28 -5.22 -6.31
C ASN A 68 5.16 -6.18 -5.88
N VAL A 69 3.93 -5.71 -6.04
CA VAL A 69 2.71 -6.50 -5.90
C VAL A 69 2.15 -6.82 -7.27
N PHE A 70 2.12 -8.10 -7.63
CA PHE A 70 1.64 -8.55 -8.94
C PHE A 70 0.16 -8.92 -8.88
N PHE A 71 -0.64 -8.40 -9.82
CA PHE A 71 -2.09 -8.58 -9.86
C PHE A 71 -2.53 -9.85 -10.61
N GLY A 72 -1.70 -10.35 -11.53
CA GLY A 72 -1.95 -11.61 -12.22
C GLY A 72 -1.63 -12.85 -11.39
N ARG A 73 -2.32 -13.98 -11.65
CA ARG A 73 -1.98 -15.29 -11.05
C ARG A 73 -0.64 -15.84 -11.55
N THR A 74 -0.31 -15.56 -12.80
CA THR A 74 0.90 -16.07 -13.48
C THR A 74 1.66 -14.96 -14.20
N GLY A 75 0.96 -13.96 -14.74
CA GLY A 75 1.58 -12.82 -15.43
C GLY A 75 2.36 -11.90 -14.49
N MET A 76 3.48 -11.37 -14.98
CA MET A 76 4.38 -10.47 -14.25
C MET A 76 4.37 -9.04 -14.81
N SER A 77 3.69 -8.81 -15.94
CA SER A 77 3.60 -7.49 -16.57
C SER A 77 2.43 -6.65 -16.06
N ASP A 78 1.84 -7.04 -14.92
CA ASP A 78 0.86 -6.22 -14.23
C ASP A 78 1.19 -6.15 -12.74
N PHE A 79 1.87 -5.08 -12.33
CA PHE A 79 2.28 -4.81 -10.96
C PHE A 79 2.35 -3.33 -10.65
N VAL A 80 2.35 -3.06 -9.35
CA VAL A 80 2.62 -1.76 -8.75
C VAL A 80 3.52 -1.97 -7.53
N THR A 81 4.15 -0.90 -7.08
CA THR A 81 5.08 -0.91 -5.96
C THR A 81 4.52 -0.01 -4.87
N PRO A 82 3.81 -0.56 -3.87
CA PRO A 82 3.40 0.23 -2.72
C PRO A 82 4.62 0.63 -1.89
N ASP A 83 4.54 1.77 -1.20
CA ASP A 83 5.60 2.21 -0.30
C ASP A 83 5.79 1.23 0.87
N PHE A 84 4.68 0.74 1.41
CA PHE A 84 4.67 -0.34 2.39
C PHE A 84 3.49 -1.29 2.20
N MET A 85 3.64 -2.53 2.68
CA MET A 85 2.56 -3.50 2.67
C MET A 85 2.66 -4.51 3.81
N VAL A 86 1.53 -5.11 4.13
CA VAL A 86 1.43 -6.31 4.96
C VAL A 86 0.87 -7.45 4.14
N TYR A 87 1.52 -8.61 4.18
CA TYR A 87 1.13 -9.79 3.41
C TYR A 87 1.26 -11.06 4.25
N ARG A 88 0.50 -12.09 3.88
CA ARG A 88 0.58 -13.42 4.47
C ARG A 88 1.90 -14.08 4.09
N CYS A 89 2.49 -14.84 5.01
CA CYS A 89 3.70 -15.59 4.75
C CYS A 89 3.59 -16.46 3.48
N LEU A 90 4.66 -16.44 2.70
CA LEU A 90 4.78 -17.23 1.47
C LEU A 90 5.29 -18.63 1.82
N SER A 91 4.94 -19.62 0.99
CA SER A 91 5.29 -21.02 1.24
C SER A 91 6.76 -21.30 0.96
N GLU A 92 7.40 -20.51 0.09
CA GLU A 92 8.79 -20.69 -0.31
C GLU A 92 9.55 -19.34 -0.29
N PRO A 93 10.87 -19.36 -0.06
CA PRO A 93 11.69 -18.16 -0.13
C PRO A 93 11.75 -17.60 -1.55
N TYR A 94 12.01 -16.29 -1.68
CA TYR A 94 12.18 -15.57 -2.95
C TYR A 94 10.97 -15.58 -3.91
N GLN A 95 9.78 -15.94 -3.41
CA GLN A 95 8.55 -15.82 -4.19
C GLN A 95 8.11 -14.36 -4.33
N TYR A 96 7.65 -14.01 -5.53
CA TYR A 96 7.01 -12.72 -5.79
C TYR A 96 5.72 -12.58 -4.99
N VAL A 97 5.47 -11.38 -4.45
CA VAL A 97 4.24 -11.10 -3.71
C VAL A 97 3.08 -10.91 -4.67
N ARG A 98 2.08 -11.79 -4.56
CA ARG A 98 0.83 -11.71 -5.32
C ARG A 98 -0.24 -11.01 -4.50
N SER A 99 -1.11 -10.25 -5.17
CA SER A 99 -2.18 -9.48 -4.52
C SER A 99 -3.09 -10.29 -3.60
N ASP A 100 -3.35 -11.57 -3.89
CA ASP A 100 -4.15 -12.47 -3.04
C ASP A 100 -3.49 -12.80 -1.68
N ARG A 101 -2.18 -12.60 -1.57
CA ARG A 101 -1.42 -12.71 -0.31
C ARG A 101 -1.36 -11.40 0.46
N VAL A 102 -1.61 -10.26 -0.18
CA VAL A 102 -1.54 -8.95 0.45
C VAL A 102 -2.82 -8.67 1.23
N VAL A 103 -2.68 -8.24 2.49
CA VAL A 103 -3.81 -7.87 3.35
C VAL A 103 -3.94 -6.37 3.53
N LEU A 104 -2.84 -5.63 3.36
CA LEU A 104 -2.77 -4.18 3.45
C LEU A 104 -1.69 -3.67 2.49
N VAL A 105 -1.99 -2.64 1.73
CA VAL A 105 -1.00 -1.79 1.04
C VAL A 105 -1.11 -0.36 1.57
N GLY A 106 -0.04 0.41 1.48
CA GLY A 106 -0.12 1.84 1.74
C GLY A 106 0.89 2.67 0.97
N GLU A 107 0.52 3.94 0.85
CA GLU A 107 1.24 4.96 0.09
C GLU A 107 1.49 6.15 1.00
N VAL A 108 2.72 6.65 0.98
CA VAL A 108 3.12 7.90 1.58
C VAL A 108 2.93 8.99 0.53
N LEU A 109 2.01 9.91 0.81
CA LEU A 109 1.64 10.98 -0.10
C LEU A 109 2.46 12.22 0.24
N SER A 110 3.31 12.61 -0.71
CA SER A 110 4.02 13.88 -0.71
C SER A 110 3.29 14.91 -1.60
N PRO A 111 3.57 16.22 -1.46
CA PRO A 111 2.95 17.25 -2.29
C PRO A 111 3.19 17.11 -3.80
N SER A 112 4.16 16.30 -4.23
CA SER A 112 4.46 16.07 -5.65
C SER A 112 3.68 14.91 -6.28
N ASN A 113 2.95 14.13 -5.47
CA ASN A 113 2.12 13.05 -5.98
C ASN A 113 0.92 13.62 -6.76
N SER A 114 0.67 13.06 -7.94
CA SER A 114 -0.48 13.41 -8.78
C SER A 114 -1.72 12.71 -8.26
N ASP A 115 -2.76 13.47 -7.89
CA ASP A 115 -4.05 12.93 -7.43
C ASP A 115 -4.62 11.90 -8.41
N ALA A 116 -4.51 12.17 -9.71
CA ALA A 116 -5.01 11.27 -10.75
C ALA A 116 -4.24 9.94 -10.80
N ASP A 117 -2.92 9.97 -10.61
CA ASP A 117 -2.09 8.76 -10.60
C ASP A 117 -2.33 7.95 -9.32
N MET A 118 -2.50 8.61 -8.18
CA MET A 118 -2.83 7.96 -6.91
C MET A 118 -4.22 7.32 -6.94
N GLU A 119 -5.23 8.00 -7.46
CA GLU A 119 -6.57 7.44 -7.63
C GLU A 119 -6.57 6.25 -8.60
N ALA A 120 -5.81 6.34 -9.69
CA ALA A 120 -5.63 5.22 -10.60
C ALA A 120 -4.95 4.02 -9.90
N LYS A 121 -3.88 4.25 -9.12
CA LYS A 121 -3.17 3.20 -8.36
C LYS A 121 -4.07 2.55 -7.31
N LYS A 122 -4.80 3.36 -6.53
CA LYS A 122 -5.82 2.96 -5.55
C LYS A 122 -6.89 2.07 -6.18
N ALA A 123 -7.43 2.45 -7.34
CA ALA A 123 -8.40 1.64 -8.07
C ALA A 123 -7.83 0.28 -8.53
N ARG A 124 -6.52 0.19 -8.84
CA ARG A 124 -5.88 -1.10 -9.17
C ARG A 124 -5.80 -2.02 -7.96
N TYR A 125 -5.40 -1.50 -6.79
CA TYR A 125 -5.40 -2.27 -5.55
C TYR A 125 -6.79 -2.79 -5.21
N ALA A 126 -7.82 -1.94 -5.35
CA ALA A 126 -9.20 -2.34 -5.11
C ALA A 126 -9.65 -3.45 -6.07
N ARG A 127 -9.37 -3.29 -7.37
CA ARG A 127 -9.67 -4.30 -8.39
C ARG A 127 -8.93 -5.62 -8.14
N ALA A 128 -7.73 -5.56 -7.58
CA ALA A 128 -6.96 -6.74 -7.20
C ALA A 128 -7.46 -7.41 -5.90
N GLY A 129 -8.45 -6.82 -5.23
CA GLY A 129 -9.08 -7.40 -4.05
C GLY A 129 -8.28 -7.23 -2.77
N ILE A 130 -7.32 -6.30 -2.72
CA ILE A 130 -6.52 -6.08 -1.50
C ILE A 130 -7.43 -5.46 -0.42
N PRO A 131 -7.59 -6.08 0.76
CA PRO A 131 -8.62 -5.68 1.73
C PRO A 131 -8.46 -4.28 2.33
N TRP A 132 -7.22 -3.84 2.56
CA TRP A 132 -6.92 -2.57 3.18
C TRP A 132 -5.96 -1.73 2.33
N TYR A 133 -6.27 -0.44 2.25
CA TYR A 133 -5.43 0.57 1.62
C TYR A 133 -5.23 1.73 2.58
N TRP A 134 -3.99 2.13 2.81
CA TRP A 134 -3.62 3.22 3.72
C TRP A 134 -2.99 4.38 2.94
N GLU A 135 -3.38 5.59 3.28
CA GLU A 135 -2.74 6.82 2.81
C GLU A 135 -2.07 7.51 4.00
N VAL A 136 -0.78 7.82 3.89
CA VAL A 136 -0.01 8.56 4.88
C VAL A 136 0.35 9.90 4.27
N THR A 137 -0.37 10.96 4.63
CA THR A 137 -0.14 12.30 4.08
C THR A 137 0.91 13.03 4.90
N LEU A 138 1.97 13.50 4.24
CA LEU A 138 3.00 14.32 4.87
C LEU A 138 2.63 15.80 4.88
N ALA A 139 3.05 16.54 5.90
CA ALA A 139 2.85 17.98 5.95
C ALA A 139 3.73 18.71 4.90
N THR A 140 3.18 19.74 4.24
CA THR A 140 3.85 20.43 3.13
C THR A 140 5.13 21.20 3.53
N HIS A 141 5.21 21.66 4.79
CA HIS A 141 6.28 22.55 5.27
C HIS A 141 6.95 22.06 6.55
N ARG A 142 6.61 20.86 7.01
CA ARG A 142 7.16 20.24 8.22
C ARG A 142 7.47 18.79 7.92
N SER A 143 8.61 18.30 8.40
CA SER A 143 8.97 16.89 8.30
C SER A 143 8.18 16.11 9.34
N GLU A 144 6.89 15.91 9.08
CA GLU A 144 5.97 15.17 9.95
C GLU A 144 4.81 14.57 9.13
N ILE A 145 4.15 13.56 9.69
CA ILE A 145 2.88 13.05 9.18
C ILE A 145 1.76 14.02 9.56
N ALA A 146 0.99 14.48 8.58
CA ALA A 146 -0.21 15.29 8.82
C ALA A 146 -1.41 14.40 9.17
N HIS A 147 -1.66 13.38 8.35
CA HIS A 147 -2.81 12.49 8.49
C HIS A 147 -2.48 11.06 8.05
N ILE A 148 -3.13 10.09 8.68
CA ILE A 148 -3.18 8.70 8.23
C ILE A 148 -4.64 8.36 8.00
N HIS A 149 -4.97 7.89 6.81
CA HIS A 149 -6.29 7.37 6.47
C HIS A 149 -6.20 5.89 6.16
N ALA A 150 -7.05 5.10 6.81
CA ALA A 150 -7.24 3.69 6.50
C ALA A 150 -8.56 3.51 5.76
N TYR A 151 -8.50 2.82 4.62
CA TYR A 151 -9.66 2.49 3.84
C TYR A 151 -9.84 0.97 3.75
N THR A 152 -11.10 0.53 3.77
CA THR A 152 -11.47 -0.88 3.60
C THR A 152 -12.15 -1.11 2.26
N LEU A 153 -11.93 -2.29 1.68
CA LEU A 153 -12.44 -2.67 0.36
C LEU A 153 -13.95 -2.91 0.37
N ILE A 154 -14.65 -2.26 -0.56
CA ILE A 154 -15.97 -2.64 -1.06
C ILE A 154 -15.76 -3.38 -2.40
N PRO A 155 -15.91 -4.72 -2.43
CA PRO A 155 -15.57 -5.52 -3.62
C PRO A 155 -16.57 -5.36 -4.75
N GLU A 156 -17.80 -4.90 -4.45
CA GLU A 156 -18.85 -4.66 -5.44
C GLU A 156 -19.58 -3.35 -5.13
N VAL A 157 -19.30 -2.33 -5.93
CA VAL A 157 -19.98 -1.03 -5.93
C VAL A 157 -21.09 -1.08 -6.98
N LYS A 158 -22.34 -0.95 -6.51
CA LYS A 158 -23.51 -0.87 -7.38
C LYS A 158 -23.76 0.60 -7.77
N PRO A 159 -24.25 0.86 -9.00
CA PRO A 159 -24.70 2.20 -9.35
C PRO A 159 -25.76 2.69 -8.36
N PRO A 160 -25.69 3.94 -7.90
CA PRO A 160 -26.69 4.47 -6.98
C PRO A 160 -28.06 4.59 -7.64
N ASP A 161 -28.09 4.96 -8.93
CA ASP A 161 -29.30 5.04 -9.74
C ASP A 161 -29.13 4.37 -11.11
N PRO A 162 -30.22 3.90 -11.76
CA PRO A 162 -30.17 3.40 -13.12
C PRO A 162 -29.57 4.41 -14.11
N GLY A 163 -28.69 3.94 -14.98
CA GLY A 163 -28.04 4.78 -16.01
C GLY A 163 -26.73 5.43 -15.58
N ILE A 164 -26.34 5.38 -14.30
CA ILE A 164 -25.03 5.84 -13.83
C ILE A 164 -23.97 4.77 -14.11
N THR A 165 -22.91 5.14 -14.83
CA THR A 165 -21.78 4.24 -15.11
C THR A 165 -20.80 4.24 -13.94
N VAL A 166 -20.57 3.07 -13.35
CA VAL A 166 -19.53 2.86 -12.32
C VAL A 166 -18.24 2.43 -13.01
N LEU A 167 -17.23 3.31 -12.99
CA LEU A 167 -15.92 3.05 -13.61
C LEU A 167 -15.08 2.04 -12.83
N HIS A 168 -15.20 2.03 -11.49
CA HIS A 168 -14.50 1.12 -10.59
C HIS A 168 -15.52 0.31 -9.78
N ARG A 169 -15.69 -0.97 -10.15
CA ARG A 169 -16.65 -1.88 -9.49
C ARG A 169 -16.17 -2.36 -8.12
N ALA A 170 -14.88 -2.31 -7.86
CA ALA A 170 -14.31 -2.49 -6.54
C ALA A 170 -13.70 -1.14 -6.14
N ASN A 171 -13.97 -0.69 -4.92
CA ASN A 171 -13.48 0.60 -4.44
C ASN A 171 -13.24 0.57 -2.93
N TYR A 172 -12.54 1.57 -2.42
CA TYR A 172 -12.22 1.73 -1.01
C TYR A 172 -13.15 2.74 -0.33
N VAL A 173 -13.52 2.48 0.92
CA VAL A 173 -14.27 3.41 1.78
C VAL A 173 -13.49 3.71 3.04
N LEU A 174 -13.55 4.96 3.51
CA LEU A 174 -12.81 5.41 4.69
C LEU A 174 -13.31 4.65 5.94
N ALA A 175 -12.39 4.00 6.64
CA ALA A 175 -12.67 3.17 7.81
C ALA A 175 -11.92 3.65 9.06
N GLY A 176 -10.91 4.50 8.91
CA GLY A 176 -10.20 5.15 10.01
C GLY A 176 -9.44 6.39 9.54
N ALA A 177 -9.34 7.37 10.42
CA ALA A 177 -8.61 8.61 10.19
C ALA A 177 -7.93 9.04 11.49
N TRP A 178 -6.65 9.37 11.40
CA TRP A 178 -5.85 9.82 12.53
C TRP A 178 -4.94 10.97 12.12
N SER A 179 -4.68 11.85 13.07
CA SER A 179 -3.72 12.95 13.01
C SER A 179 -2.91 13.00 14.31
N PRO A 180 -1.73 13.62 14.33
CA PRO A 180 -0.94 13.78 15.57
C PRO A 180 -1.68 14.50 16.70
N THR A 181 -2.77 15.22 16.37
CA THR A 181 -3.63 15.89 17.35
C THR A 181 -4.71 15.00 17.95
N ASP A 182 -4.95 13.82 17.38
CA ASP A 182 -5.91 12.82 17.91
C ASP A 182 -5.30 12.03 19.07
N ALA A 183 -6.00 10.98 19.55
CA ALA A 183 -5.49 10.09 20.58
C ALA A 183 -4.04 9.63 20.28
N GLY A 184 -3.27 9.32 21.33
CA GLY A 184 -1.80 9.13 21.28
C GLY A 184 -1.25 7.99 20.41
N ALA A 185 -2.07 7.30 19.62
CA ALA A 185 -1.66 6.24 18.70
C ALA A 185 -2.63 6.07 17.52
N VAL A 186 -2.10 5.60 16.40
CA VAL A 186 -2.86 5.05 15.26
C VAL A 186 -3.36 3.67 15.65
N THR A 187 -4.68 3.50 15.81
CA THR A 187 -5.26 2.27 16.34
C THR A 187 -6.39 1.72 15.47
N ILE A 188 -6.30 0.45 15.08
CA ILE A 188 -7.37 -0.27 14.36
C ILE A 188 -7.26 -1.78 14.64
N ASN A 189 -8.39 -2.48 14.74
CA ASN A 189 -8.41 -3.92 15.05
C ASN A 189 -8.35 -4.83 13.79
N HIS A 190 -8.30 -4.23 12.61
CA HIS A 190 -8.26 -4.92 11.32
C HIS A 190 -7.19 -4.30 10.41
N PRO A 191 -6.51 -5.07 9.54
CA PRO A 191 -6.68 -6.52 9.31
C PRO A 191 -6.20 -7.42 10.46
N PHE A 192 -5.45 -6.85 11.40
CA PHE A 192 -5.04 -7.44 12.67
C PHE A 192 -4.96 -6.30 13.70
N PRO A 193 -4.79 -6.57 15.01
CA PRO A 193 -4.62 -5.50 16.00
C PRO A 193 -3.37 -4.65 15.69
N ILE A 194 -3.61 -3.38 15.35
CA ILE A 194 -2.58 -2.37 15.08
C ILE A 194 -2.74 -1.26 16.11
N SER A 195 -1.63 -0.92 16.76
CA SER A 195 -1.52 0.22 17.67
C SER A 195 -0.11 0.78 17.56
N ILE A 196 0.05 1.88 16.82
CA ILE A 196 1.35 2.53 16.62
C ILE A 196 1.31 3.89 17.32
N PRO A 197 2.04 4.08 18.43
CA PRO A 197 2.13 5.37 19.12
C PRO A 197 2.65 6.46 18.19
N TRP A 198 2.15 7.69 18.33
CA TRP A 198 2.67 8.83 17.56
C TRP A 198 4.15 9.09 17.82
N SER A 199 4.64 8.81 19.04
CA SER A 199 6.06 8.89 19.38
C SER A 199 6.95 7.93 18.59
N GLU A 200 6.40 6.90 17.93
CA GLU A 200 7.14 6.01 17.01
C GLU A 200 7.08 6.49 15.55
N LEU A 201 6.29 7.52 15.27
CA LEU A 201 6.09 8.13 13.95
C LEU A 201 6.68 9.55 13.86
N GLU A 202 7.43 9.96 14.88
CA GLU A 202 8.15 11.22 14.98
C GLU A 202 9.66 10.98 14.80
N PHE A 203 10.37 12.02 14.33
CA PHE A 203 11.82 12.10 14.22
C PHE A 203 12.37 13.16 15.18
#